data_AF-L7UR42-F1
#
_entry.id   AF-L7UR42-F1
#
_cell.length_a   1.000
_cell.length_b   1.000
_cell.length_c   1.000
_cell.angle_alpha   90.00
_cell.angle_beta   90.00
_cell.angle_gamma   90.00
#
_symmetry.space_group_name_H-M   'P 1'
#
loop_
_entity.id
_entity.type
_entity.pdbx_description
1 polymer ?
#
loop_
_entity_poly.entity_id
_entity_poly.type
_entity_poly.pdbx_seq_one_letter_code
_entity_poly.pdbx_strand_id
1 'polypeptide(L)'
;MARGVTKNLQVVALCLLTGGAVAFALREPSAPEVSSMGPVESGVPRGAPEVPSRSEEARLVEARPGPSALEEEPAERPDAADVWCEGLSVERCGEYPQDCEAAVYCDGVRFCRAQERSRGQESCAGEGLHVGGRACCPGLVSRCGARLKDETCDSGEETSEPVCLRCGDGVCGVYEQACNCPEDCATSEARPKVHHRGLMPKGPPSELEKAATPGQCLDIHATAGGVHSCLESWSEALFGLSDADALPRVENLAPFTPFDIDLMRCLERWGSYAERRSETSREGCIEALYRRTQDARLDKLRWFSTLSEDSR
;
A
#
# COMPACT_ATOMS: atom_id res chain seq x y z
N MET A 1 -36.31 -30.45 52.98
CA MET A 1 -35.72 -30.26 51.64
C MET A 1 -34.93 -28.97 51.67
N ALA A 2 -33.64 -29.01 51.35
CA ALA A 2 -32.71 -27.90 51.01
C ALA A 2 -31.32 -28.23 51.54
N ARG A 3 -30.50 -28.90 50.73
CA ARG A 3 -29.05 -28.98 50.91
C ARG A 3 -28.40 -28.88 49.53
N GLY A 4 -27.53 -27.89 49.39
CA GLY A 4 -26.37 -27.98 48.51
C GLY A 4 -26.33 -26.96 47.39
N VAL A 5 -25.66 -25.82 47.62
CA VAL A 5 -24.81 -25.11 46.63
C VAL A 5 -23.88 -24.16 47.41
N THR A 6 -22.67 -24.56 47.82
CA THR A 6 -21.64 -23.60 48.31
C THR A 6 -20.17 -24.03 48.12
N LYS A 7 -19.85 -25.06 47.32
CA LYS A 7 -18.46 -25.59 47.28
C LYS A 7 -17.54 -25.12 46.15
N ASN A 8 -17.97 -24.27 45.21
CA ASN A 8 -17.17 -23.97 44.02
C ASN A 8 -16.42 -22.62 44.01
N LEU A 9 -16.45 -21.82 45.08
CA LEU A 9 -15.77 -20.51 45.08
C LEU A 9 -14.33 -20.50 45.64
N GLN A 10 -13.83 -21.60 46.20
CA GLN A 10 -12.50 -21.61 46.85
C GLN A 10 -11.33 -21.97 45.93
N VAL A 11 -11.56 -22.46 44.71
CA VAL A 11 -10.46 -22.93 43.83
C VAL A 11 -9.86 -21.80 42.97
N VAL A 12 -10.61 -20.74 42.68
CA VAL A 12 -10.11 -19.66 41.80
C VAL A 12 -9.16 -18.70 42.52
N ALA A 13 -9.22 -18.59 43.85
CA ALA A 13 -8.39 -17.67 44.62
C ALA A 13 -6.93 -18.14 44.83
N LEU A 14 -6.63 -19.43 44.60
CA LEU A 14 -5.29 -19.97 44.88
C LEU A 14 -4.31 -19.86 43.70
N CYS A 15 -4.79 -19.66 42.47
CA CYS A 15 -3.92 -19.58 41.28
C CYS A 15 -3.29 -18.20 41.05
N LEU A 16 -3.72 -17.15 41.77
CA LEU A 16 -3.21 -15.79 41.61
C LEU A 16 -1.99 -15.46 42.51
N LEU A 17 -1.55 -16.39 43.37
CA LEU A 17 -0.49 -16.11 44.36
C LEU A 17 0.87 -16.77 44.09
N THR A 18 1.01 -17.64 43.09
CA THR A 18 2.32 -18.20 42.72
C THR A 18 2.89 -17.46 41.51
N GLY A 19 3.44 -16.28 41.77
CA GLY A 19 4.27 -15.53 40.84
C GLY A 19 5.52 -16.33 40.46
N GLY A 20 5.65 -16.62 39.17
CA GLY A 20 6.87 -17.14 38.56
C GLY A 20 7.72 -15.99 38.04
N ALA A 21 8.80 -15.66 38.75
CA ALA A 21 9.87 -14.83 38.22
C ALA A 21 10.69 -15.66 37.22
N VAL A 22 10.57 -15.36 35.92
CA VAL A 22 11.45 -15.91 34.89
C VAL A 22 12.48 -14.84 34.54
N ALA A 23 13.72 -15.05 35.00
CA ALA A 23 14.86 -14.27 34.58
C ALA A 23 15.25 -14.67 33.15
N PHE A 24 15.05 -13.76 32.19
CA PHE A 24 15.57 -13.91 30.85
C PHE A 24 17.06 -13.53 30.83
N ALA A 25 17.93 -14.52 30.69
CA ALA A 25 19.32 -14.31 30.32
C ALA A 25 19.38 -14.02 28.81
N LEU A 26 19.64 -12.76 28.46
CA LEU A 26 20.00 -12.35 27.10
C LEU A 26 21.33 -13.00 26.72
N ARG A 27 21.30 -13.90 25.72
CA ARG A 27 22.50 -14.43 25.06
C ARG A 27 22.56 -13.81 23.67
N GLU A 28 23.61 -13.03 23.44
CA GLU A 28 23.88 -12.33 22.18
C GLU A 28 23.94 -13.32 20.99
N PRO A 29 23.27 -13.02 19.87
CA PRO A 29 23.47 -13.75 18.63
C PRO A 29 24.79 -13.32 17.96
N SER A 30 25.65 -14.31 17.73
CA SER A 30 26.88 -14.20 16.96
C SER A 30 26.60 -13.73 15.53
N ALA A 31 27.39 -12.76 15.06
CA ALA A 31 27.35 -12.23 13.71
C ALA A 31 27.70 -13.32 12.66
N PRO A 32 27.01 -13.37 11.51
CA PRO A 32 27.40 -14.25 10.40
C PRO A 32 28.58 -13.67 9.61
N GLU A 33 29.52 -14.56 9.25
CA GLU A 33 30.66 -14.31 8.38
C GLU A 33 30.22 -13.84 6.98
N VAL A 34 30.83 -12.74 6.53
CA VAL A 34 30.70 -12.21 5.18
C VAL A 34 31.50 -13.08 4.21
N SER A 35 30.82 -13.83 3.35
CA SER A 35 31.45 -14.51 2.20
C SER A 35 31.66 -13.52 1.05
N SER A 36 32.92 -13.40 0.65
CA SER A 36 33.42 -12.66 -0.51
C SER A 36 32.86 -13.22 -1.82
N MET A 37 32.07 -12.43 -2.56
CA MET A 37 31.73 -12.70 -3.96
C MET A 37 32.84 -12.18 -4.88
N GLY A 38 33.35 -13.06 -5.73
CA GLY A 38 34.33 -12.76 -6.77
C GLY A 38 33.75 -11.99 -7.97
N PRO A 39 34.60 -11.59 -8.93
CA PRO A 39 34.22 -10.71 -10.04
C PRO A 39 33.44 -11.48 -11.11
N VAL A 40 32.27 -10.95 -11.49
CA VAL A 40 31.48 -11.42 -12.64
C VAL A 40 31.92 -10.65 -13.89
N GLU A 41 32.38 -11.39 -14.90
CA GLU A 41 32.73 -10.88 -16.23
C GLU A 41 31.51 -10.34 -16.98
N SER A 42 31.68 -9.14 -17.56
CA SER A 42 30.70 -8.48 -18.42
C SER A 42 30.71 -9.06 -19.83
N GLY A 43 29.66 -9.79 -20.20
CA GLY A 43 29.37 -10.19 -21.57
C GLY A 43 28.44 -9.18 -22.27
N VAL A 44 28.93 -8.53 -23.32
CA VAL A 44 28.17 -7.65 -24.23
C VAL A 44 27.44 -8.48 -25.29
N PRO A 45 26.13 -8.28 -25.53
CA PRO A 45 25.51 -8.64 -26.79
C PRO A 45 25.23 -7.39 -27.64
N ARG A 46 25.89 -7.35 -28.81
CA ARG A 46 25.49 -6.56 -29.98
C ARG A 46 24.27 -7.22 -30.63
N GLY A 47 23.29 -6.42 -31.03
CA GLY A 47 22.25 -6.87 -31.96
C GLY A 47 21.05 -5.94 -32.00
N ALA A 48 21.15 -4.84 -32.74
CA ALA A 48 19.98 -4.05 -33.14
C ALA A 48 19.44 -4.61 -34.47
N PRO A 49 18.13 -4.83 -34.61
CA PRO A 49 17.52 -5.01 -35.93
C PRO A 49 17.06 -3.66 -36.50
N GLU A 50 17.39 -3.46 -37.77
CA GLU A 50 16.93 -2.38 -38.65
C GLU A 50 15.39 -2.34 -38.73
N VAL A 51 14.82 -1.16 -38.55
CA VAL A 51 13.40 -0.88 -38.82
C VAL A 51 13.30 -0.18 -40.18
N PRO A 52 12.48 -0.69 -41.13
CA PRO A 52 12.30 -0.03 -42.42
C PRO A 52 11.37 1.18 -42.31
N SER A 53 11.86 2.31 -42.83
CA SER A 53 11.09 3.51 -43.15
C SER A 53 9.91 3.18 -44.06
N ARG A 54 8.71 3.59 -43.66
CA ARG A 54 7.54 3.63 -44.54
C ARG A 54 7.00 5.06 -44.63
N SER A 55 7.10 5.56 -45.85
CA SER A 55 6.61 6.83 -46.39
C SER A 55 5.08 6.86 -46.52
N GLU A 56 4.55 8.09 -46.69
CA GLU A 56 3.23 8.46 -47.24
C GLU A 56 2.03 8.25 -46.30
N GLU A 57 1.05 9.15 -46.14
CA GLU A 57 0.53 10.19 -47.03
C GLU A 57 0.10 11.44 -46.23
N ALA A 58 0.38 12.62 -46.79
CA ALA A 58 -0.22 13.87 -46.39
C ALA A 58 -1.66 13.95 -46.92
N ARG A 59 -2.65 13.93 -46.02
CA ARG A 59 -4.01 14.37 -46.34
C ARG A 59 -4.14 15.87 -46.06
N LEU A 60 -4.13 16.62 -47.16
CA LEU A 60 -4.58 18.00 -47.26
C LEU A 60 -6.08 18.04 -46.91
N VAL A 61 -6.43 18.52 -45.71
CA VAL A 61 -7.81 18.85 -45.36
C VAL A 61 -8.02 20.32 -45.65
N GLU A 62 -8.91 20.56 -46.60
CA GLU A 62 -9.38 21.83 -47.12
C GLU A 62 -10.04 22.65 -46.00
N ALA A 63 -9.42 23.79 -45.66
CA ALA A 63 -9.95 24.73 -44.69
C ALA A 63 -11.15 25.48 -45.28
N ARG A 64 -12.33 25.30 -44.66
CA ARG A 64 -13.50 26.17 -44.89
C ARG A 64 -13.26 27.52 -44.18
N PRO A 65 -13.48 28.66 -44.85
CA PRO A 65 -13.48 29.96 -44.18
C PRO A 65 -14.78 30.10 -43.37
N GLY A 66 -14.67 29.95 -42.04
CA GLY A 66 -15.72 30.29 -41.10
C GLY A 66 -15.78 31.80 -40.86
N PRO A 67 -16.96 32.35 -40.54
CA PRO A 67 -17.22 33.78 -40.52
C PRO A 67 -16.44 34.50 -39.42
N SER A 68 -15.98 35.71 -39.73
CA SER A 68 -15.38 36.68 -38.81
C SER A 68 -16.12 36.72 -37.47
N ALA A 69 -15.51 36.08 -36.47
CA ALA A 69 -15.82 36.36 -35.09
C ALA A 69 -15.22 37.72 -34.77
N LEU A 70 -16.09 38.60 -34.28
CA LEU A 70 -15.81 39.94 -33.79
C LEU A 70 -14.59 39.91 -32.88
N GLU A 71 -13.71 40.89 -33.06
CA GLU A 71 -12.65 41.26 -32.12
C GLU A 71 -13.31 41.56 -30.77
N GLU A 72 -13.42 40.53 -29.91
CA GLU A 72 -13.60 40.74 -28.48
C GLU A 72 -12.32 41.37 -27.97
N GLU A 73 -12.44 42.60 -27.46
CA GLU A 73 -11.37 43.27 -26.75
C GLU A 73 -10.76 42.32 -25.70
N PRO A 74 -9.43 42.26 -25.57
CA PRO A 74 -8.80 41.42 -24.58
C PRO A 74 -9.31 41.88 -23.21
N ALA A 75 -10.17 41.06 -22.60
CA ALA A 75 -10.61 41.24 -21.23
C ALA A 75 -9.36 41.53 -20.39
N GLU A 76 -9.34 42.70 -19.74
CA GLU A 76 -8.30 43.11 -18.82
C GLU A 76 -7.99 41.91 -17.92
N ARG A 77 -6.79 41.35 -18.10
CA ARG A 77 -6.31 40.28 -17.23
C ARG A 77 -6.41 40.84 -15.82
N PRO A 78 -7.10 40.15 -14.89
CA PRO A 78 -7.08 40.57 -13.49
C PRO A 78 -5.62 40.78 -13.11
N ASP A 79 -5.31 41.98 -12.58
CA ASP A 79 -3.98 42.38 -12.17
C ASP A 79 -3.28 41.17 -11.56
N ALA A 80 -2.31 40.63 -12.31
CA ALA A 80 -1.46 39.57 -11.81
C ALA A 80 -0.89 40.13 -10.52
N ALA A 81 -1.34 39.59 -9.38
CA ALA A 81 -0.89 40.05 -8.08
C ALA A 81 0.62 40.18 -8.16
N ASP A 82 1.15 41.37 -7.87
CA ASP A 82 2.58 41.66 -7.81
C ASP A 82 3.23 40.56 -6.97
N VAL A 83 3.72 39.49 -7.59
CA VAL A 83 4.52 38.48 -6.92
C VAL A 83 5.91 39.10 -6.78
N TRP A 84 6.00 39.99 -5.81
CA TRP A 84 7.18 40.76 -5.53
C TRP A 84 8.12 39.90 -4.68
N CYS A 85 9.13 39.34 -5.34
CA CYS A 85 10.15 38.48 -4.74
C CYS A 85 11.26 39.24 -3.98
N GLU A 86 11.08 40.54 -3.69
CA GLU A 86 12.13 41.32 -3.05
C GLU A 86 12.47 40.79 -1.65
N GLY A 87 13.76 40.59 -1.41
CA GLY A 87 14.27 40.02 -0.16
C GLY A 87 14.24 38.50 -0.08
N LEU A 88 13.72 37.78 -1.09
CA LEU A 88 13.81 36.31 -1.16
C LEU A 88 15.13 35.87 -1.80
N SER A 89 15.65 34.70 -1.40
CA SER A 89 16.79 34.07 -2.06
C SER A 89 16.40 33.67 -3.49
N VAL A 90 17.26 33.98 -4.47
CA VAL A 90 16.90 33.90 -5.90
C VAL A 90 17.50 32.65 -6.52
N GLU A 91 16.64 31.70 -6.92
CA GLU A 91 16.98 30.68 -7.90
C GLU A 91 16.63 31.22 -9.29
N ARG A 92 17.53 32.09 -9.77
CA ARG A 92 17.51 32.83 -11.05
C ARG A 92 16.15 32.90 -11.76
N CYS A 93 15.30 33.82 -11.29
CA CYS A 93 14.51 34.59 -12.23
C CYS A 93 15.47 35.41 -13.10
N GLY A 94 15.57 35.11 -14.39
CA GLY A 94 16.41 35.85 -15.33
C GLY A 94 15.91 37.28 -15.58
N GLU A 95 15.90 37.70 -16.84
CA GLU A 95 15.50 39.07 -17.25
C GLU A 95 14.00 39.37 -17.15
N TYR A 96 13.18 38.44 -16.64
CA TYR A 96 11.72 38.55 -16.65
C TYR A 96 11.11 38.41 -15.24
N PRO A 97 11.14 39.47 -14.41
CA PRO A 97 10.55 39.48 -13.07
C PRO A 97 9.06 39.13 -13.04
N GLN A 98 8.33 39.46 -14.11
CA GLN A 98 6.91 39.13 -14.28
C GLN A 98 6.64 37.63 -14.42
N ASP A 99 7.67 36.84 -14.69
CA ASP A 99 7.59 35.39 -14.76
C ASP A 99 8.09 34.76 -13.46
N CYS A 100 8.17 35.50 -12.35
CA CYS A 100 8.56 34.95 -11.07
C CYS A 100 7.36 34.49 -10.25
N GLU A 101 7.54 33.41 -9.50
CA GLU A 101 6.62 33.01 -8.44
C GLU A 101 7.36 32.75 -7.13
N ALA A 102 6.69 33.05 -6.01
CA ALA A 102 7.20 32.74 -4.69
C ALA A 102 6.96 31.26 -4.38
N ALA A 103 7.98 30.56 -3.93
CA ALA A 103 7.94 29.17 -3.52
C ALA A 103 8.50 29.00 -2.10
N VAL A 104 8.38 27.79 -1.56
CA VAL A 104 8.82 27.44 -0.21
C VAL A 104 9.59 26.13 -0.30
N TYR A 105 10.81 26.11 0.23
CA TYR A 105 11.59 24.88 0.37
C TYR A 105 11.06 24.03 1.53
N CYS A 106 11.63 22.83 1.67
CA CYS A 106 11.31 21.89 2.73
C CYS A 106 11.58 22.39 4.16
N ASP A 107 12.54 23.30 4.33
CA ASP A 107 12.86 23.96 5.61
C ASP A 107 11.91 25.14 5.95
N GLY A 108 10.97 25.46 5.05
CA GLY A 108 10.07 26.59 5.18
C GLY A 108 10.65 27.93 4.71
N VAL A 109 11.91 27.97 4.26
CA VAL A 109 12.52 29.16 3.68
C VAL A 109 11.84 29.45 2.34
N ARG A 110 11.43 30.71 2.19
CA ARG A 110 10.82 31.21 0.97
C ARG A 110 11.89 31.60 -0.02
N PHE A 111 11.68 31.25 -1.28
CA PHE A 111 12.58 31.62 -2.37
C PHE A 111 11.79 32.05 -3.60
N CYS A 112 12.49 32.70 -4.53
CA CYS A 112 11.92 33.12 -5.79
C CYS A 112 12.48 32.27 -6.93
N ARG A 113 11.58 31.83 -7.82
CA ARG A 113 11.94 31.02 -8.99
C ARG A 113 11.18 31.47 -10.23
N ALA A 114 11.70 31.10 -11.39
CA ALA A 114 11.01 31.31 -12.66
C ALA A 114 9.81 30.37 -12.79
N GLN A 115 8.66 30.93 -13.11
CA GLN A 115 7.44 30.22 -13.44
C GLN A 115 7.65 29.43 -14.74
N GLU A 116 7.38 28.13 -14.69
CA GLU A 116 7.34 27.32 -15.90
C GLU A 116 6.16 27.75 -16.77
N ARG A 117 6.46 28.34 -17.93
CA ARG A 117 5.50 28.74 -18.98
C ARG A 117 4.97 27.53 -19.76
N SER A 118 4.62 26.46 -19.07
CA SER A 118 4.00 25.28 -19.68
C SER A 118 2.62 25.67 -20.23
N ARG A 119 2.45 25.61 -21.56
CA ARG A 119 1.18 25.88 -22.25
C ARG A 119 0.14 24.84 -21.80
N GLY A 120 -0.75 25.26 -20.90
CA GLY A 120 -1.77 24.40 -20.28
C GLY A 120 -1.65 24.30 -18.76
N GLN A 121 -1.17 25.35 -18.07
CA GLN A 121 -1.01 25.39 -16.61
C GLN A 121 -2.28 24.90 -15.89
N GLU A 122 -2.21 23.69 -15.36
CA GLU A 122 -3.13 23.27 -14.32
C GLU A 122 -2.95 24.20 -13.11
N SER A 123 -4.06 24.52 -12.45
CA SER A 123 -4.09 25.43 -11.29
C SER A 123 -3.42 24.86 -10.05
N CYS A 124 -3.05 23.58 -10.08
CA CYS A 124 -2.46 22.84 -8.97
C CYS A 124 -1.39 21.86 -9.48
N ALA A 125 -0.49 21.43 -8.60
CA ALA A 125 0.53 20.44 -8.90
C ALA A 125 -0.02 19.01 -8.71
N GLY A 126 0.16 18.17 -9.74
CA GLY A 126 -0.19 16.75 -9.73
C GLY A 126 0.76 15.89 -8.91
N GLU A 127 0.42 14.62 -8.75
CA GLU A 127 1.21 13.64 -7.99
C GLU A 127 2.62 13.47 -8.58
N GLY A 128 3.64 13.48 -7.72
CA GLY A 128 5.05 13.37 -8.13
C GLY A 128 5.65 14.65 -8.71
N LEU A 129 4.87 15.73 -8.83
CA LEU A 129 5.35 17.04 -9.26
C LEU A 129 5.71 17.93 -8.07
N HIS A 130 6.72 18.78 -8.26
CA HIS A 130 7.07 19.80 -7.28
C HIS A 130 5.98 20.86 -7.21
N VAL A 131 5.67 21.30 -5.99
CA VAL A 131 4.62 22.30 -5.70
C VAL A 131 4.93 23.62 -6.39
N GLY A 132 6.19 24.02 -6.35
CA GLY A 132 6.68 25.14 -7.13
C GLY A 132 5.97 26.47 -6.88
N GLY A 133 5.41 26.69 -5.69
CA GLY A 133 4.62 27.89 -5.37
C GLY A 133 3.11 27.78 -5.66
N ARG A 134 2.63 26.66 -6.19
CA ARG A 134 1.18 26.38 -6.33
C ARG A 134 0.68 25.59 -5.12
N ALA A 135 -0.60 25.24 -5.10
CA ALA A 135 -1.08 24.23 -4.17
C ALA A 135 -1.02 22.84 -4.85
N CYS A 136 -0.88 21.78 -4.06
CA CYS A 136 -1.14 20.44 -4.55
C CYS A 136 -2.62 20.29 -4.96
N CYS A 137 -2.90 19.46 -5.95
CA CYS A 137 -4.28 19.18 -6.35
C CYS A 137 -5.07 18.53 -5.20
N PRO A 138 -6.42 18.65 -5.18
CA PRO A 138 -7.25 18.07 -4.12
C PRO A 138 -6.96 16.58 -3.88
N GLY A 139 -6.77 16.23 -2.60
CA GLY A 139 -6.42 14.87 -2.18
C GLY A 139 -4.92 14.55 -2.21
N LEU A 140 -4.07 15.53 -2.50
CA LEU A 140 -2.61 15.43 -2.39
C LEU A 140 -2.10 16.36 -1.28
N VAL A 141 -0.99 15.96 -0.65
CA VAL A 141 -0.27 16.69 0.38
C VAL A 141 1.14 17.01 -0.08
N SER A 142 1.60 18.22 0.23
CA SER A 142 2.97 18.67 -0.04
C SER A 142 3.90 18.04 1.00
N ARG A 143 4.90 17.29 0.53
CA ARG A 143 5.84 16.57 1.40
C ARG A 143 7.27 16.75 0.96
N CYS A 144 8.14 16.57 1.94
CA CYS A 144 9.58 16.54 1.83
C CYS A 144 10.08 15.21 2.37
N GLY A 145 11.30 14.85 2.02
CA GLY A 145 11.95 13.67 2.56
C GLY A 145 12.50 12.77 1.46
N ALA A 146 13.78 12.46 1.57
CA ALA A 146 14.49 11.56 0.69
C ALA A 146 15.04 10.38 1.51
N ARG A 147 14.89 9.15 1.01
CA ARG A 147 15.57 8.00 1.59
C ARG A 147 17.03 8.03 1.13
N LEU A 148 17.95 8.09 2.09
CA LEU A 148 19.38 7.98 1.83
C LEU A 148 19.77 6.53 1.53
N LYS A 149 20.99 6.33 1.02
CA LYS A 149 21.50 5.00 0.65
C LYS A 149 21.60 4.03 1.84
N ASP A 150 21.75 4.54 3.04
CA ASP A 150 21.79 3.78 4.29
C ASP A 150 20.41 3.56 4.92
N GLU A 151 19.34 3.84 4.15
CA GLU A 151 17.94 3.73 4.56
C GLU A 151 17.51 4.72 5.65
N THR A 152 18.37 5.66 6.03
CA THR A 152 17.97 6.76 6.89
C THR A 152 17.12 7.78 6.12
N CYS A 153 16.26 8.46 6.87
CA CYS A 153 15.43 9.52 6.30
C CYS A 153 16.14 10.85 6.45
N ASP A 154 16.43 11.45 5.30
CA ASP A 154 16.70 12.86 5.22
C ASP A 154 15.34 13.57 5.12
N SER A 155 15.19 14.73 5.76
CA SER A 155 14.08 15.66 5.51
C SER A 155 14.07 16.17 4.06
N GLY A 156 15.07 15.78 3.25
CA GLY A 156 15.42 16.35 1.97
C GLY A 156 16.54 17.36 2.20
N GLU A 157 17.32 17.67 1.16
CA GLU A 157 18.23 18.82 1.25
C GLU A 157 17.40 20.04 1.65
N GLU A 158 17.91 20.89 2.55
CA GLU A 158 17.18 22.06 3.05
C GLU A 158 16.59 22.91 1.91
N THR A 159 17.28 22.94 0.76
CA THR A 159 16.92 23.62 -0.48
C THR A 159 16.13 22.76 -1.48
N SER A 160 15.60 21.61 -1.08
CA SER A 160 14.73 20.80 -1.94
C SER A 160 13.33 21.41 -2.00
N GLU A 161 12.71 21.37 -3.18
CA GLU A 161 11.29 21.69 -3.32
C GLU A 161 10.43 20.52 -2.84
N PRO A 162 9.29 20.79 -2.17
CA PRO A 162 8.36 19.74 -1.79
C PRO A 162 7.65 19.16 -3.01
N VAL A 163 7.31 17.87 -2.94
CA VAL A 163 6.57 17.12 -3.97
C VAL A 163 5.15 16.86 -3.49
N CYS A 164 4.18 16.87 -4.40
CA CYS A 164 2.80 16.50 -4.10
C CYS A 164 2.62 14.98 -4.10
N LEU A 165 2.16 14.43 -2.97
CA LEU A 165 1.99 12.99 -2.74
C LEU A 165 0.59 12.69 -2.20
N ARG A 166 0.17 11.43 -2.24
CA ARG A 166 -1.16 10.99 -1.77
C ARG A 166 -1.07 10.37 -0.38
N CYS A 167 -0.27 10.96 0.51
CA CYS A 167 -0.13 10.37 1.83
C CYS A 167 -1.45 10.38 2.63
N GLY A 168 -1.64 9.36 3.46
CA GLY A 168 -2.80 9.16 4.33
C GLY A 168 -3.89 8.26 3.75
N ASP A 169 -3.66 7.64 2.58
CA ASP A 169 -4.59 6.68 1.98
C ASP A 169 -4.29 5.22 2.36
N GLY A 170 -3.23 4.98 3.13
CA GLY A 170 -2.77 3.65 3.57
C GLY A 170 -2.02 2.86 2.51
N VAL A 171 -1.75 3.44 1.33
CA VAL A 171 -1.08 2.78 0.21
C VAL A 171 0.11 3.61 -0.26
N CYS A 172 1.32 3.09 -0.09
CA CYS A 172 2.54 3.73 -0.54
C CYS A 172 2.64 3.80 -2.08
N GLY A 173 2.44 4.97 -2.66
CA GLY A 173 2.58 5.24 -4.09
C GLY A 173 3.99 5.01 -4.68
N VAL A 174 4.12 5.14 -6.00
CA VAL A 174 5.43 5.08 -6.71
C VAL A 174 6.37 6.20 -6.24
N TYR A 175 5.79 7.34 -5.86
CA TYR A 175 6.50 8.54 -5.42
C TYR A 175 6.60 8.64 -3.90
N GLU A 176 6.05 7.67 -3.18
CA GLU A 176 5.98 7.67 -1.73
C GLU A 176 6.99 6.69 -1.13
N GLN A 177 7.50 7.05 0.04
CA GLN A 177 8.47 6.28 0.79
C GLN A 177 8.35 6.62 2.28
N ALA A 178 8.98 5.79 3.12
CA ALA A 178 8.93 5.93 4.58
C ALA A 178 9.32 7.33 5.10
N CYS A 179 10.10 8.08 4.31
CA CYS A 179 10.60 9.39 4.71
C CYS A 179 9.66 10.55 4.35
N ASN A 180 8.85 10.44 3.29
CA ASN A 180 7.95 11.51 2.85
C ASN A 180 6.47 11.23 3.13
N CYS A 181 6.07 9.95 3.21
CA CYS A 181 4.76 9.48 3.65
C CYS A 181 4.93 8.37 4.72
N PRO A 182 5.52 8.66 5.90
CA PRO A 182 5.70 7.65 6.95
C PRO A 182 4.38 7.00 7.39
N GLU A 183 3.27 7.74 7.33
CA GLU A 183 1.95 7.22 7.67
C GLU A 183 1.47 6.08 6.77
N ASP A 184 1.98 5.93 5.54
CA ASP A 184 1.61 4.84 4.62
C ASP A 184 2.78 3.89 4.36
N CYS A 185 4.01 4.42 4.44
CA CYS A 185 5.21 3.75 3.97
C CYS A 185 6.22 3.36 5.07
N ALA A 186 6.04 3.76 6.32
CA ALA A 186 6.93 3.31 7.39
C ALA A 186 6.58 1.89 7.83
N THR A 187 7.57 0.99 7.81
CA THR A 187 7.42 -0.33 8.42
C THR A 187 7.52 -0.22 9.95
N SER A 188 6.64 -0.93 10.65
CA SER A 188 6.66 -1.06 12.11
C SER A 188 6.22 -2.46 12.51
N GLU A 189 6.34 -2.81 13.79
CA GLU A 189 5.77 -4.10 14.28
C GLU A 189 4.25 -4.18 14.02
N ALA A 190 3.55 -3.05 14.02
CA ALA A 190 2.14 -2.95 13.69
C ALA A 190 1.85 -2.93 12.18
N ARG A 191 2.86 -2.65 11.33
CA ARG A 191 2.78 -2.58 9.87
C ARG A 191 4.04 -3.18 9.25
N PRO A 192 4.15 -4.51 9.23
CA PRO A 192 5.41 -5.17 8.89
C PRO A 192 5.83 -5.00 7.43
N LYS A 193 4.92 -4.62 6.53
CA LYS A 193 5.22 -4.28 5.13
C LYS A 193 4.41 -3.09 4.62
N VAL A 194 4.92 -2.52 3.55
CA VAL A 194 4.41 -1.33 2.86
C VAL A 194 3.67 -1.76 1.60
N HIS A 195 2.44 -1.31 1.44
CA HIS A 195 1.65 -1.56 0.23
C HIS A 195 2.13 -0.66 -0.89
N HIS A 196 2.60 -1.17 -2.03
CA HIS A 196 3.08 -0.32 -3.13
C HIS A 196 2.07 -0.14 -4.27
N ARG A 197 1.90 1.09 -4.78
CA ARG A 197 1.20 1.39 -6.06
C ARG A 197 2.25 1.48 -7.20
N GLY A 198 2.04 0.81 -8.35
CA GLY A 198 2.84 1.00 -9.60
C GLY A 198 3.88 -0.08 -9.95
N LEU A 199 4.63 0.10 -11.06
CA LEU A 199 5.17 -0.88 -12.05
C LEU A 199 5.79 -2.23 -11.62
N MET A 200 6.11 -2.45 -10.36
CA MET A 200 6.37 -3.78 -9.81
C MET A 200 5.72 -3.85 -8.43
N PRO A 201 4.38 -3.82 -8.34
CA PRO A 201 3.75 -4.04 -7.07
C PRO A 201 3.76 -5.58 -6.89
N LYS A 202 4.04 -6.07 -5.68
CA LYS A 202 3.28 -7.23 -5.22
C LYS A 202 1.84 -6.76 -5.00
N GLY A 203 1.22 -6.32 -6.09
CA GLY A 203 -0.21 -6.15 -6.13
C GLY A 203 -0.80 -7.53 -5.93
N PRO A 204 -2.06 -7.59 -5.49
CA PRO A 204 -2.72 -8.87 -5.35
C PRO A 204 -2.59 -9.66 -6.65
N PRO A 205 -2.11 -10.93 -6.61
CA PRO A 205 -1.99 -11.74 -7.81
C PRO A 205 -3.30 -11.71 -8.60
N SER A 206 -3.24 -11.76 -9.92
CA SER A 206 -4.40 -11.61 -10.83
C SER A 206 -5.62 -12.50 -10.51
N GLU A 207 -5.47 -13.53 -9.68
CA GLU A 207 -6.59 -14.30 -9.12
C GLU A 207 -7.54 -13.46 -8.24
N LEU A 208 -7.07 -12.37 -7.64
CA LEU A 208 -7.89 -11.42 -6.90
C LEU A 208 -8.83 -10.58 -7.77
N GLU A 209 -8.66 -10.55 -9.09
CA GLU A 209 -9.56 -9.78 -9.97
C GLU A 209 -11.03 -10.26 -9.89
N LYS A 210 -11.26 -11.47 -9.37
CA LYS A 210 -12.62 -12.00 -9.16
C LYS A 210 -13.21 -11.63 -7.80
N ALA A 211 -12.38 -11.43 -6.78
CA ALA A 211 -12.82 -11.09 -5.43
C ALA A 211 -12.49 -9.62 -5.16
N ALA A 212 -13.49 -8.76 -5.03
CA ALA A 212 -13.32 -7.35 -4.68
C ALA A 212 -13.06 -7.12 -3.17
N THR A 213 -13.34 -8.11 -2.32
CA THR A 213 -13.06 -8.08 -0.87
C THR A 213 -12.66 -9.48 -0.37
N PRO A 214 -11.95 -9.60 0.78
CA PRO A 214 -11.60 -10.90 1.36
C PRO A 214 -12.81 -11.80 1.61
N GLY A 215 -13.93 -11.24 2.08
CA GLY A 215 -15.15 -11.98 2.37
C GLY A 215 -15.80 -12.65 1.14
N GLN A 216 -15.46 -12.22 -0.07
CA GLN A 216 -15.91 -12.84 -1.32
C GLN A 216 -15.10 -14.07 -1.73
N CYS A 217 -13.92 -14.31 -1.13
CA CYS A 217 -13.17 -15.55 -1.36
C CYS A 217 -14.03 -16.78 -1.08
N LEU A 218 -14.84 -16.72 -0.01
CA LEU A 218 -15.77 -17.78 0.35
C LEU A 218 -16.94 -17.89 -0.64
N ASP A 219 -17.26 -16.89 -1.46
CA ASP A 219 -18.31 -17.01 -2.48
C ASP A 219 -17.76 -17.65 -3.76
N ILE A 220 -16.56 -17.25 -4.16
CA ILE A 220 -15.95 -17.57 -5.46
C ILE A 220 -15.34 -18.97 -5.49
N HIS A 221 -14.66 -19.39 -4.43
CA HIS A 221 -13.92 -20.66 -4.43
C HIS A 221 -14.77 -21.80 -3.89
N ALA A 222 -14.75 -22.95 -4.56
CA ALA A 222 -15.52 -24.14 -4.16
C ALA A 222 -14.81 -24.97 -3.07
N THR A 223 -13.48 -24.90 -3.00
CA THR A 223 -12.66 -25.75 -2.14
C THR A 223 -12.01 -24.98 -1.00
N ALA A 224 -11.74 -25.66 0.11
CA ALA A 224 -11.04 -25.08 1.27
C ALA A 224 -9.67 -24.50 0.88
N GLY A 225 -8.90 -25.22 0.06
CA GLY A 225 -7.62 -24.73 -0.44
C GLY A 225 -7.73 -23.48 -1.31
N GLY A 226 -8.76 -23.40 -2.16
CA GLY A 226 -9.00 -22.19 -2.97
C GLY A 226 -9.41 -20.98 -2.13
N VAL A 227 -10.28 -21.17 -1.13
CA VAL A 227 -10.65 -20.10 -0.18
C VAL A 227 -9.42 -19.64 0.61
N HIS A 228 -8.61 -20.58 1.12
CA HIS A 228 -7.39 -20.26 1.86
C HIS A 228 -6.41 -19.45 1.03
N SER A 229 -6.07 -19.94 -0.17
CA SER A 229 -5.14 -19.26 -1.08
C SER A 229 -5.62 -17.85 -1.46
N CYS A 230 -6.93 -17.66 -1.61
CA CYS A 230 -7.51 -16.35 -1.88
C CYS A 230 -7.37 -15.39 -0.68
N LEU A 231 -7.69 -15.84 0.54
CA LEU A 231 -7.53 -15.04 1.77
C LEU A 231 -6.05 -14.75 2.08
N GLU A 232 -5.16 -15.73 1.90
CA GLU A 232 -3.72 -15.57 2.04
C GLU A 232 -3.17 -14.56 1.04
N SER A 233 -3.60 -14.62 -0.22
CA SER A 233 -3.21 -13.64 -1.24
C SER A 233 -3.70 -12.23 -0.91
N TRP A 234 -4.92 -12.09 -0.39
CA TRP A 234 -5.43 -10.82 0.13
C TRP A 234 -4.57 -10.30 1.29
N SER A 235 -4.24 -11.16 2.24
CA SER A 235 -3.41 -10.85 3.40
C SER A 235 -1.98 -10.45 2.99
N GLU A 236 -1.37 -11.14 2.01
CA GLU A 236 -0.03 -10.84 1.54
C GLU A 236 -0.01 -9.55 0.70
N ALA A 237 -1.00 -9.37 -0.16
CA ALA A 237 -1.10 -8.19 -0.99
C ALA A 237 -1.45 -6.93 -0.19
N LEU A 238 -2.21 -7.12 0.88
CA LEU A 238 -2.47 -6.04 1.82
C LEU A 238 -1.29 -5.93 2.79
N PHE A 239 -1.27 -6.73 3.83
CA PHE A 239 -0.40 -6.52 4.97
C PHE A 239 0.99 -7.13 4.79
N GLY A 240 1.23 -7.83 3.68
CA GLY A 240 2.48 -8.55 3.49
C GLY A 240 2.61 -9.79 4.38
N LEU A 241 1.51 -10.27 4.93
CA LEU A 241 1.44 -11.39 5.86
C LEU A 241 0.78 -12.58 5.19
N SER A 242 1.19 -13.80 5.54
CA SER A 242 0.55 -15.03 5.06
C SER A 242 -0.08 -15.85 6.19
N ASP A 243 0.12 -15.43 7.44
CA ASP A 243 -0.28 -16.16 8.65
C ASP A 243 -1.43 -15.43 9.36
N ALA A 244 -2.55 -16.13 9.55
CA ALA A 244 -3.73 -15.57 10.21
C ALA A 244 -3.48 -15.18 11.68
N ASP A 245 -2.48 -15.75 12.36
CA ASP A 245 -2.11 -15.38 13.72
C ASP A 245 -1.29 -14.09 13.80
N ALA A 246 -0.71 -13.64 12.68
CA ALA A 246 -0.03 -12.36 12.58
C ALA A 246 -1.01 -11.19 12.35
N LEU A 247 -2.13 -11.44 11.66
CA LEU A 247 -3.11 -10.43 11.26
C LEU A 247 -3.67 -9.59 12.43
N PRO A 248 -4.04 -10.13 13.62
CA PRO A 248 -4.61 -9.33 14.70
C PRO A 248 -3.69 -8.21 15.25
N ARG A 249 -2.40 -8.22 14.89
CA ARG A 249 -1.43 -7.20 15.32
C ARG A 249 -1.43 -5.97 14.42
N VAL A 250 -2.09 -6.05 13.26
CA VAL A 250 -2.10 -4.97 12.27
C VAL A 250 -3.11 -3.91 12.66
N GLU A 251 -2.68 -2.65 12.65
CA GLU A 251 -3.57 -1.50 12.79
C GLU A 251 -4.46 -1.37 11.55
N ASN A 252 -5.77 -1.16 11.75
CA ASN A 252 -6.75 -1.01 10.67
C ASN A 252 -6.82 -2.22 9.73
N LEU A 253 -7.23 -3.38 10.27
CA LEU A 253 -7.35 -4.63 9.53
C LEU A 253 -8.42 -4.64 8.41
N ALA A 254 -9.18 -3.56 8.23
CA ALA A 254 -10.08 -3.45 7.09
C ALA A 254 -9.29 -3.66 5.80
N PRO A 255 -9.78 -4.52 4.87
CA PRO A 255 -11.13 -5.02 4.76
C PRO A 255 -11.41 -6.39 5.41
N PHE A 256 -10.47 -7.00 6.15
CA PHE A 256 -10.74 -8.27 6.85
C PHE A 256 -11.72 -8.08 8.01
N THR A 257 -12.72 -8.95 8.06
CA THR A 257 -13.61 -9.07 9.20
C THR A 257 -13.05 -10.11 10.19
N PRO A 258 -13.50 -10.11 11.47
CA PRO A 258 -13.15 -11.17 12.41
C PRO A 258 -13.49 -12.58 11.89
N PHE A 259 -14.56 -12.70 11.10
CA PHE A 259 -14.95 -13.95 10.46
C PHE A 259 -13.90 -14.45 9.47
N ASP A 260 -13.35 -13.55 8.64
CA ASP A 260 -12.36 -13.91 7.62
C ASP A 260 -11.07 -14.45 8.26
N ILE A 261 -10.63 -13.81 9.35
CA ILE A 261 -9.43 -14.24 10.12
C ILE A 261 -9.67 -15.61 10.76
N ASP A 262 -10.83 -15.81 11.41
CA ASP A 262 -11.18 -17.07 12.04
C ASP A 262 -11.29 -18.20 11.01
N LEU A 263 -11.86 -17.91 9.83
CA LEU A 263 -11.92 -18.83 8.71
C LEU A 263 -10.51 -19.19 8.21
N MET A 264 -9.63 -18.21 8.02
CA MET A 264 -8.25 -18.43 7.59
C MET A 264 -7.50 -19.33 8.58
N ARG A 265 -7.58 -19.07 9.89
CA ARG A 265 -7.02 -19.94 10.94
C ARG A 265 -7.54 -21.38 10.88
N CYS A 266 -8.84 -21.56 10.63
CA CYS A 266 -9.40 -22.90 10.48
C CYS A 266 -8.84 -23.61 9.24
N LEU A 267 -8.59 -22.87 8.16
CA LEU A 267 -8.11 -23.39 6.89
C LEU A 267 -6.61 -23.75 6.89
N GLU A 268 -5.79 -23.03 7.65
CA GLU A 268 -4.35 -23.31 7.86
C GLU A 268 -4.10 -24.64 8.59
N ARG A 269 -5.09 -25.12 9.35
CA ARG A 269 -4.97 -26.39 10.06
C ARG A 269 -4.84 -27.56 9.08
N TRP A 270 -4.00 -28.52 9.46
CA TRP A 270 -3.85 -29.76 8.71
C TRP A 270 -5.16 -30.53 8.71
N GLY A 271 -5.55 -31.00 7.53
CA GLY A 271 -6.70 -31.90 7.38
C GLY A 271 -6.26 -33.29 7.81
N SER A 272 -6.88 -33.83 8.86
CA SER A 272 -6.65 -35.19 9.31
C SER A 272 -7.97 -35.94 9.25
N TYR A 273 -8.04 -36.94 8.36
CA TYR A 273 -9.22 -37.79 8.21
C TYR A 273 -9.59 -38.48 9.52
N ALA A 274 -8.59 -38.92 10.30
CA ALA A 274 -8.76 -39.62 11.56
C ALA A 274 -9.33 -38.71 12.67
N GLU A 275 -9.21 -37.40 12.52
CA GLU A 275 -9.55 -36.41 13.56
C GLU A 275 -10.68 -35.46 13.15
N ARG A 276 -11.50 -35.81 12.14
CA ARG A 276 -12.61 -34.95 11.66
C ARG A 276 -13.56 -34.44 12.75
N ARG A 277 -13.65 -35.13 13.89
CA ARG A 277 -14.49 -34.73 15.04
C ARG A 277 -13.72 -33.96 16.13
N SER A 278 -12.40 -33.87 16.01
CA SER A 278 -11.59 -33.07 16.92
C SER A 278 -11.72 -31.60 16.57
N GLU A 279 -11.94 -30.77 17.58
CA GLU A 279 -11.91 -29.31 17.44
C GLU A 279 -10.54 -28.79 16.97
N THR A 280 -9.48 -29.59 17.07
CA THR A 280 -8.13 -29.27 16.57
C THR A 280 -7.97 -29.49 15.08
N SER A 281 -8.84 -30.26 14.44
CA SER A 281 -8.82 -30.47 13.00
C SER A 281 -9.37 -29.26 12.25
N ARG A 282 -9.04 -29.14 10.96
CA ARG A 282 -9.64 -28.15 10.06
C ARG A 282 -11.16 -28.31 9.98
N GLU A 283 -11.66 -29.53 9.79
CA GLU A 283 -13.10 -29.80 9.68
C GLU A 283 -13.85 -29.48 10.97
N GLY A 284 -13.30 -29.87 12.13
CA GLY A 284 -13.88 -29.55 13.43
C GLY A 284 -13.88 -28.04 13.71
N CYS A 285 -12.82 -27.32 13.30
CA CYS A 285 -12.76 -25.87 13.39
C CYS A 285 -13.84 -25.19 12.52
N ILE A 286 -13.98 -25.60 11.26
CA ILE A 286 -15.00 -25.07 10.34
C ILE A 286 -16.41 -25.36 10.85
N GLU A 287 -16.66 -26.57 11.39
CA GLU A 287 -17.95 -26.91 12.01
C GLU A 287 -18.26 -26.01 13.21
N ALA A 288 -17.28 -25.76 14.08
CA ALA A 288 -17.45 -24.86 15.21
C ALA A 288 -17.71 -23.42 14.77
N LEU A 289 -16.99 -22.94 13.74
CA LEU A 289 -17.20 -21.62 13.14
C LEU A 289 -18.60 -21.50 12.54
N TYR A 290 -19.06 -22.53 11.81
CA TYR A 290 -20.42 -22.61 11.27
C TYR A 290 -21.47 -22.53 12.38
N ARG A 291 -21.34 -23.32 13.46
CA ARG A 291 -22.30 -23.28 14.57
C ARG A 291 -22.38 -21.91 15.24
N ARG A 292 -21.25 -21.22 15.37
CA ARG A 292 -21.16 -19.87 15.97
C ARG A 292 -21.79 -18.81 15.07
N THR A 293 -21.58 -18.89 13.76
CA THR A 293 -21.91 -17.81 12.81
C THR A 293 -23.21 -18.05 12.05
N GLN A 294 -23.64 -19.32 11.94
CA GLN A 294 -24.72 -19.79 11.09
C GLN A 294 -24.57 -19.39 9.61
N ASP A 295 -23.33 -19.17 9.14
CA ASP A 295 -23.05 -18.81 7.75
C ASP A 295 -23.15 -20.04 6.84
N ALA A 296 -24.25 -20.14 6.09
CA ALA A 296 -24.53 -21.24 5.16
C ALA A 296 -23.48 -21.39 4.05
N ARG A 297 -22.68 -20.35 3.75
CA ARG A 297 -21.61 -20.45 2.75
C ARG A 297 -20.50 -21.41 3.17
N LEU A 298 -20.36 -21.69 4.47
CA LEU A 298 -19.42 -22.70 4.97
C LEU A 298 -19.84 -24.13 4.65
N ASP A 299 -21.10 -24.37 4.27
CA ASP A 299 -21.59 -25.73 3.97
C ASP A 299 -20.76 -26.40 2.88
N LYS A 300 -20.38 -25.68 1.81
CA LYS A 300 -19.54 -26.26 0.77
C LYS A 300 -18.19 -26.76 1.31
N LEU A 301 -17.60 -26.06 2.28
CA LEU A 301 -16.33 -26.46 2.88
C LEU A 301 -16.49 -27.68 3.82
N ARG A 302 -17.69 -27.88 4.39
CA ARG A 302 -18.01 -29.03 5.25
C ARG A 302 -18.15 -30.34 4.47
N TRP A 303 -18.71 -30.28 3.25
CA TRP A 303 -19.10 -31.48 2.47
C TRP A 303 -18.06 -31.96 1.45
N PHE A 304 -17.11 -31.12 1.01
CA PHE A 304 -16.11 -31.57 0.03
C PHE A 304 -15.19 -32.69 0.55
N SER A 305 -15.05 -32.85 1.86
CA SER A 305 -14.27 -33.95 2.46
C SER A 305 -14.97 -35.33 2.39
N THR A 306 -16.24 -35.41 1.98
CA THR A 306 -16.96 -36.71 1.85
C THR A 306 -17.07 -37.22 0.42
N LEU A 307 -17.00 -36.34 -0.59
CA LEU A 307 -17.26 -36.73 -1.99
C LEU A 307 -16.05 -37.32 -2.72
N SER A 308 -14.83 -37.23 -2.17
CA SER A 308 -13.64 -37.88 -2.77
C SER A 308 -13.62 -39.41 -2.59
N GLU A 309 -14.55 -39.99 -1.82
CA GLU A 309 -14.59 -41.44 -1.52
C GLU A 309 -15.41 -42.25 -2.55
N ASP A 310 -16.32 -41.64 -3.31
CA ASP A 310 -17.16 -42.36 -4.31
C ASP A 310 -16.52 -42.49 -5.71
N SER A 311 -15.25 -42.10 -5.87
CA SER A 311 -14.49 -42.22 -7.12
C SER A 311 -13.25 -43.11 -7.03
N ARG A 312 -13.19 -44.02 -6.05
CA ARG A 312 -12.16 -45.06 -5.95
C ARG A 312 -12.74 -46.46 -5.97
#